data_AF-A0A3Z0RG47-F1
#
_entry.id   AF-A0A3Z0RG47-F1
#
_cell.length_a   1.000
_cell.length_b   1.000
_cell.length_c   1.000
_cell.angle_alpha   90.00
_cell.angle_beta   90.00
_cell.angle_gamma   90.00
#
_symmetry.space_group_name_H-M   'P 1'
#
loop_
_entity.id
_entity.type
_entity.pdbx_description
1 polymer ?
#
loop_
_entity_poly.entity_id
_entity_poly.type
_entity_poly.pdbx_seq_one_letter_code
_entity_poly.pdbx_strand_id
1 'polypeptide(L)'
;MTTVLHNSTTPSVSVTAASGNDQPQLVATIVPDEQRISFWPQHFGLIPQWVALEPRVFGWMDRLCEDYCGGIWNLYTLNNGGAFMAPEPDD
;
A
#
# COMPACT_ATOMS: atom_id res chain seq x y z
N MET A 1 33.75 22.51 -34.19
CA MET A 1 32.96 22.70 -32.96
C MET A 1 31.50 22.67 -33.36
N THR A 2 30.82 21.55 -33.10
CA THR A 2 29.40 21.39 -33.43
C THR A 2 28.74 20.72 -32.24
N THR A 3 27.94 21.49 -31.51
CA THR A 3 27.21 21.11 -30.30
C THR A 3 26.00 20.27 -30.70
N VAL A 4 25.92 19.03 -30.20
CA VAL A 4 24.71 18.19 -30.34
C VAL A 4 23.88 18.37 -29.07
N LEU A 5 22.76 19.07 -29.19
CA LEU A 5 21.76 19.19 -28.14
C LEU A 5 20.95 17.89 -28.08
N HIS A 6 21.03 17.19 -26.96
CA HIS A 6 20.27 15.97 -26.70
C HIS A 6 18.92 16.37 -26.09
N ASN A 7 17.87 16.33 -26.91
CA ASN A 7 16.50 16.56 -26.46
C ASN A 7 15.96 15.27 -25.81
N SER A 8 16.09 15.18 -24.49
CA SER A 8 15.48 14.11 -23.71
C SER A 8 13.97 14.36 -23.58
N THR A 9 13.17 13.78 -24.48
CA THR A 9 11.72 13.76 -24.36
C THR A 9 11.31 12.80 -23.25
N THR A 10 11.05 13.33 -22.06
CA THR A 10 10.35 12.63 -20.98
C THR A 10 8.90 12.40 -21.41
N PRO A 11 8.36 11.16 -21.41
CA PRO A 11 6.92 10.99 -21.55
C PRO A 11 6.27 11.47 -20.24
N SER A 12 5.85 12.73 -20.21
CA SER A 12 4.96 13.23 -19.15
C SER A 12 3.61 12.57 -19.36
N VAL A 13 3.34 11.51 -18.59
CA VAL A 13 2.00 10.91 -18.52
C VAL A 13 1.12 11.88 -17.75
N SER A 14 0.44 12.76 -18.48
CA SER A 14 -0.58 13.64 -17.92
C SER A 14 -1.78 12.78 -17.51
N VAL A 15 -1.95 12.55 -16.20
CA VAL A 15 -3.20 11.99 -15.67
C VAL A 15 -4.23 13.10 -15.70
N THR A 16 -5.10 13.08 -16.70
CA THR A 16 -6.30 13.91 -16.73
C THR A 16 -7.19 13.46 -15.57
N ALA A 17 -7.16 14.18 -14.44
CA ALA A 17 -8.14 14.02 -13.40
C ALA A 17 -9.49 14.48 -13.96
N ALA A 18 -10.31 13.54 -14.43
CA ALA A 18 -11.68 13.79 -14.81
C ALA A 18 -12.42 14.29 -13.56
N SER A 19 -12.71 15.59 -13.53
CA SER A 19 -13.57 16.22 -12.54
C SER A 19 -15.01 15.74 -12.76
N GLY A 20 -15.35 14.63 -12.12
CA GLY A 20 -16.68 14.02 -12.05
C GLY A 20 -16.71 13.18 -10.79
N ASN A 21 -16.77 13.82 -9.63
CA ASN A 21 -16.60 13.18 -8.32
C ASN A 21 -17.88 12.45 -7.87
N ASP A 22 -18.25 11.39 -8.58
CA ASP A 22 -19.07 10.29 -8.05
C ASP A 22 -18.21 9.02 -7.91
N GLN A 23 -16.91 9.18 -7.58
CA GLN A 23 -16.07 8.04 -7.25
C GLN A 23 -16.56 7.47 -5.91
N PRO A 24 -16.83 6.15 -5.82
CA PRO A 24 -17.22 5.54 -4.55
C PRO A 24 -16.19 5.87 -3.49
N GLN A 25 -16.64 6.49 -2.38
CA GLN A 25 -15.74 6.78 -1.26
C GLN A 25 -15.16 5.48 -0.73
N LEU A 26 -13.83 5.36 -0.77
CA LEU A 26 -13.12 4.25 -0.17
C LEU A 26 -13.10 4.44 1.34
N VAL A 27 -13.61 3.46 2.08
CA VAL A 27 -13.63 3.50 3.55
C VAL A 27 -12.76 2.37 4.08
N ALA A 28 -11.80 2.72 4.93
CA ALA A 28 -10.96 1.78 5.66
C ALA A 28 -11.52 1.56 7.07
N THR A 29 -11.71 0.29 7.43
CA THR A 29 -12.17 -0.13 8.76
C THR A 29 -11.10 -0.96 9.42
N ILE A 30 -10.73 -0.59 10.65
CA ILE A 30 -9.75 -1.35 11.45
C ILE A 30 -10.29 -2.75 11.77
N VAL A 31 -9.43 -3.76 11.66
CA VAL A 31 -9.75 -5.15 11.99
C VAL A 31 -9.61 -5.34 13.50
N PRO A 32 -10.66 -5.79 14.21
CA PRO A 32 -10.57 -6.08 15.63
C PRO A 32 -9.54 -7.17 15.95
N ASP A 33 -8.91 -7.10 17.13
CA ASP A 33 -7.85 -8.01 17.55
C ASP A 33 -8.23 -9.50 17.44
N GLU A 34 -9.47 -9.83 17.82
CA GLU A 34 -10.02 -11.20 17.75
C GLU A 34 -10.03 -11.78 16.32
N GLN A 35 -10.10 -10.91 15.30
CA GLN A 35 -10.18 -11.31 13.89
C GLN A 35 -8.82 -11.27 13.17
N ARG A 36 -7.77 -10.72 13.81
CA ARG A 36 -6.45 -10.56 13.20
C ARG A 36 -5.84 -11.89 12.75
N ILE A 37 -6.08 -12.97 13.50
CA ILE A 37 -5.56 -14.30 13.16
C ILE A 37 -6.15 -14.86 11.85
N SER A 38 -7.38 -14.45 11.51
CA SER A 38 -8.09 -14.91 10.31
C SER A 38 -7.92 -13.97 9.12
N PHE A 39 -7.37 -12.77 9.33
CA PHE A 39 -7.25 -11.73 8.30
C PHE A 39 -6.53 -12.21 7.03
N TRP A 40 -5.29 -12.69 7.16
CA TRP A 40 -4.49 -13.12 6.01
C TRP A 40 -5.11 -14.28 5.22
N PRO A 41 -5.54 -15.40 5.84
CA PRO A 41 -6.16 -16.48 5.09
C PRO A 41 -7.51 -16.06 4.48
N GLN A 42 -8.28 -15.17 5.12
CA GLN A 42 -9.56 -14.71 4.60
C GLN A 42 -9.42 -13.81 3.37
N HIS A 43 -8.44 -12.89 3.36
CA HIS A 43 -8.27 -11.92 2.27
C HIS A 43 -7.31 -12.39 1.17
N PHE A 44 -6.29 -13.17 1.53
CA PHE A 44 -5.19 -13.53 0.64
C PHE A 44 -4.96 -15.05 0.55
N GLY A 45 -5.79 -15.89 1.18
CA GLY A 45 -5.55 -17.35 1.27
C GLY A 45 -5.46 -18.10 -0.06
N LEU A 46 -5.95 -17.51 -1.15
CA LEU A 46 -5.85 -18.06 -2.50
C LEU A 46 -4.52 -17.73 -3.20
N ILE A 47 -3.72 -16.80 -2.65
CA ILE A 47 -2.43 -16.40 -3.21
C ILE A 47 -1.34 -17.33 -2.67
N PRO A 48 -0.51 -17.95 -3.53
CA PRO A 48 0.62 -18.75 -3.08
C PRO A 48 1.53 -17.93 -2.16
N GLN A 49 2.00 -18.55 -1.06
CA GLN A 49 2.86 -17.90 -0.08
C GLN A 49 2.24 -16.70 0.65
N TRP A 50 0.90 -16.62 0.76
CA TRP A 50 0.21 -15.55 1.50
C TRP A 50 0.74 -15.36 2.94
N VAL A 51 1.21 -16.42 3.60
CA VAL A 51 1.83 -16.36 4.94
C VAL A 51 3.07 -15.46 4.97
N ALA A 52 3.75 -15.29 3.85
CA ALA A 52 4.93 -14.44 3.73
C ALA A 52 4.60 -12.96 3.44
N LEU A 53 3.32 -12.59 3.28
CA LEU A 53 2.94 -11.20 2.99
C LEU A 53 3.31 -10.27 4.13
N GLU A 54 2.97 -10.62 5.37
CA GLU A 54 3.30 -9.80 6.55
C GLU A 54 4.82 -9.62 6.73
N PRO A 55 5.65 -10.69 6.75
CA PRO A 55 7.11 -10.54 6.78
C PRO A 55 7.69 -9.71 5.62
N ARG A 56 7.07 -9.79 4.43
CA ARG A 56 7.50 -8.99 3.27
C ARG A 56 7.19 -7.51 3.46
N VAL A 57 6.05 -7.16 4.04
CA VAL A 57 5.72 -5.75 4.33
C VAL A 57 6.73 -5.16 5.31
N PHE A 58 7.04 -5.88 6.39
CA PHE A 58 8.07 -5.45 7.34
C PHE A 58 9.45 -5.31 6.68
N GLY A 59 9.87 -6.32 5.92
CA GLY A 59 11.16 -6.26 5.22
C GLY A 59 11.25 -5.18 4.14
N TRP A 60 10.12 -4.70 3.61
CA TRP A 60 10.10 -3.52 2.75
C TRP A 60 10.28 -2.23 3.57
N MET A 61 9.64 -2.11 4.73
CA MET A 61 9.80 -0.94 5.59
C MET A 61 11.22 -0.79 6.12
N ASP A 62 11.86 -1.89 6.51
CA ASP A 62 13.28 -1.92 6.91
C ASP A 62 14.22 -1.42 5.81
N ARG A 63 13.80 -1.52 4.54
CA ARG A 63 14.60 -1.05 3.38
C ARG A 63 14.27 0.38 2.97
N LEU A 64 13.04 0.81 3.19
CA LEU A 64 12.54 2.11 2.74
C LEU A 64 12.85 3.22 3.74
N CYS A 65 13.05 2.88 5.02
CA CYS A 65 13.34 3.84 6.08
C CYS A 65 14.49 3.31 6.94
N GLU A 66 15.64 3.99 6.89
CA GLU A 66 16.86 3.62 7.62
C GLU A 66 16.68 3.75 9.14
N ASP A 67 15.84 4.70 9.58
CA ASP A 67 15.54 4.94 10.98
C ASP A 67 14.31 4.14 11.48
N TYR A 68 13.74 3.26 10.65
CA TYR A 68 12.58 2.47 11.03
C TYR A 68 12.96 1.44 12.10
N CYS A 69 12.42 1.64 13.31
CA CYS A 69 12.67 0.78 14.46
C CYS A 69 11.53 -0.21 14.72
N GLY A 70 10.64 -0.43 13.76
CA GLY A 70 9.39 -1.15 13.96
C GLY A 70 8.23 -0.22 14.33
N GLY A 71 7.23 -0.79 14.99
CA GLY A 71 6.02 -0.08 15.44
C GLY A 71 4.85 -1.04 15.60
N ILE A 72 3.71 -0.53 16.10
CA ILE A 72 2.45 -1.27 16.10
C ILE A 72 1.82 -1.14 14.72
N TRP A 73 1.35 -2.26 14.16
CA TRP A 73 0.70 -2.30 12.85
C TRP A 73 -0.76 -2.72 12.97
N ASN A 74 -1.62 -1.90 12.40
CA ASN A 74 -3.04 -2.17 12.30
C ASN A 74 -3.39 -2.77 10.95
N LEU A 75 -4.34 -3.70 10.97
CA LEU A 75 -4.90 -4.33 9.78
C LEU A 75 -6.20 -3.62 9.43
N TYR A 76 -6.44 -3.39 8.14
CA TYR A 76 -7.58 -2.65 7.66
C TYR A 76 -8.26 -3.41 6.52
N THR A 77 -9.59 -3.36 6.51
CA THR A 77 -10.42 -3.79 5.38
C THR A 77 -10.99 -2.58 4.69
N LEU A 78 -11.16 -2.68 3.37
CA LEU A 78 -11.74 -1.65 2.53
C LEU A 78 -13.14 -2.08 2.10
N ASN A 79 -14.07 -1.13 2.00
CA ASN A 79 -15.44 -1.38 1.55
C ASN A 79 -15.56 -1.92 0.12
N ASN A 80 -14.48 -1.91 -0.67
CA ASN A 80 -14.40 -2.52 -2.00
C ASN A 80 -13.85 -3.96 -1.99
N GLY A 81 -13.66 -4.56 -0.80
CA GLY A 81 -13.09 -5.90 -0.62
C GLY A 81 -11.56 -5.94 -0.53
N GLY A 82 -10.89 -4.79 -0.65
CA GLY A 82 -9.45 -4.67 -0.43
C GLY A 82 -9.06 -4.82 1.05
N ALA A 83 -7.78 -5.06 1.29
CA ALA A 83 -7.22 -5.19 2.63
C ALA A 83 -5.75 -4.74 2.63
N PHE A 84 -5.31 -4.12 3.71
CA PHE A 84 -3.92 -3.68 3.88
C PHE A 84 -3.51 -3.63 5.34
N MET A 85 -2.22 -3.43 5.60
CA MET A 85 -1.67 -3.14 6.91
C MET A 85 -0.91 -1.82 6.88
N ALA A 86 -1.00 -1.05 7.95
CA ALA A 86 -0.27 0.21 8.10
C ALA A 86 0.18 0.39 9.56
N PRO A 87 1.25 1.16 9.81
CA PRO A 87 1.61 1.57 11.16
C PRO A 87 0.44 2.29 11.83
N GLU A 88 0.34 2.13 13.15
CA GLU A 88 -0.52 2.97 13.98
C GLU A 88 -0.10 4.45 13.81
N PRO A 89 -1.05 5.38 13.60
CA PRO A 89 -0.70 6.80 13.54
C PRO A 89 -0.11 7.25 14.87
N ASP A 90 0.91 8.11 14.81
CA ASP A 90 1.35 8.85 15.99
C ASP A 90 0.21 9.82 16.38
N ASP A 91 -0.18 9.82 17.66
CA ASP A 91 -1.16 10.77 18.24
C ASP A 91 -0.67 12.23 18.14
#